data_AF-A0A2J0YU75-F1
#
_entry.id   AF-A0A2J0YU75-F1
#
_cell.length_a   1.000
_cell.length_b   1.000
_cell.length_c   1.000
_cell.angle_alpha   90.00
_cell.angle_beta   90.00
_cell.angle_gamma   90.00
#
_symmetry.space_group_name_H-M   'P 1'
#
loop_
_entity.id
_entity.type
_entity.pdbx_description
1 polymer ?
#
loop_
_entity_poly.entity_id
_entity_poly.type
_entity_poly.pdbx_seq_one_letter_code
_entity_poly.pdbx_strand_id
1 'polypeptide(L)'
;MRDPAVMFRLPGHVLANLDALAKRLDISVNLVAKLIVVREIMHIPAMLEEHDKQLANMHQFLREMAFRNEEFLGEDGDRRTEAAEAVMAKLDEVMRAVDSIRDAAFVRPSAYIEDLIKQHDERPVQESLGV
;
A
#
# COMPACT_ATOMS: atom_id res chain seq x y z
N MET A 1 -8.85 -24.25 -23.99
CA MET A 1 -7.54 -24.42 -23.32
C MET A 1 -7.78 -24.41 -21.82
N ARG A 2 -7.19 -25.31 -21.04
CA ARG A 2 -7.25 -25.24 -19.58
C ARG A 2 -6.23 -24.18 -19.15
N ASP A 3 -6.65 -23.26 -18.30
CA ASP A 3 -5.74 -22.27 -17.71
C ASP A 3 -4.61 -22.97 -16.93
N PRO A 4 -3.39 -22.39 -16.89
CA PRO A 4 -2.25 -23.00 -16.23
C PRO A 4 -2.55 -23.24 -14.73
N ALA A 5 -2.10 -24.39 -14.22
CA ALA A 5 -2.25 -24.72 -12.81
C ALA A 5 -1.27 -23.86 -11.98
N VAL A 6 -1.80 -22.97 -11.15
CA VAL A 6 -1.03 -22.20 -10.17
C VAL A 6 -1.01 -22.97 -8.86
N MET A 7 0.18 -23.37 -8.40
CA MET A 7 0.38 -24.13 -7.17
C MET A 7 0.93 -23.23 -6.07
N PHE A 8 0.25 -23.18 -4.93
CA PHE A 8 0.69 -22.39 -3.77
C PHE A 8 1.30 -23.31 -2.71
N ARG A 9 2.52 -23.02 -2.26
CA ARG A 9 3.06 -23.61 -1.03
C ARG A 9 2.65 -22.74 0.15
N LEU A 10 1.86 -23.30 1.06
CA LEU A 10 1.39 -22.61 2.25
C LEU A 10 2.16 -23.07 3.50
N PRO A 11 2.48 -22.16 4.44
CA PRO A 11 2.97 -22.56 5.75
C PRO A 11 1.99 -23.50 6.45
N GLY A 12 2.49 -24.48 7.21
CA GLY A 12 1.65 -25.53 7.80
C GLY A 12 0.48 -25.02 8.65
N HIS A 13 0.66 -23.90 9.37
CA HIS A 13 -0.41 -23.27 10.14
C HIS A 13 -1.50 -22.64 9.26
N VAL A 14 -1.14 -22.07 8.11
CA VAL A 14 -2.09 -21.52 7.14
C VAL A 14 -2.87 -22.66 6.48
N LEU A 15 -2.18 -23.74 6.10
CA LEU A 15 -2.83 -24.93 5.53
C LEU A 15 -3.84 -25.54 6.52
N ALA A 16 -3.48 -25.66 7.80
CA ALA A 16 -4.38 -26.17 8.83
C ALA A 16 -5.65 -25.31 8.97
N ASN A 17 -5.51 -23.98 8.93
CA ASN A 17 -6.65 -23.05 8.96
C ASN A 17 -7.51 -23.15 7.69
N LEU A 18 -6.86 -23.29 6.53
CA LEU A 18 -7.53 -23.44 5.25
C LEU A 18 -8.33 -24.76 5.19
N ASP A 19 -7.76 -25.85 5.71
CA ASP A 19 -8.42 -27.15 5.84
C ASP A 19 -9.62 -27.09 6.80
N ALA A 20 -9.46 -26.42 7.94
CA ALA A 20 -10.56 -26.22 8.89
C ALA A 20 -11.71 -25.42 8.26
N LEU A 21 -11.39 -24.37 7.50
CA LEU A 21 -12.37 -23.55 6.80
C LEU A 21 -13.06 -24.34 5.67
N ALA A 22 -12.30 -25.09 4.88
CA ALA A 22 -12.81 -25.96 3.83
C ALA A 22 -13.79 -27.02 4.37
N LYS A 23 -13.42 -27.68 5.47
CA LYS A 23 -14.30 -28.64 6.16
C LYS A 23 -15.59 -27.99 6.67
N ARG A 24 -15.50 -26.78 7.24
CA ARG A 24 -16.66 -26.06 7.77
C ARG A 24 -17.63 -25.62 6.67
N LEU A 25 -17.11 -25.32 5.47
CA LEU A 25 -17.90 -24.88 4.32
C LEU A 25 -18.28 -26.03 3.37
N ASP A 26 -17.86 -27.26 3.67
CA ASP A 26 -18.07 -28.46 2.84
C ASP A 26 -17.62 -28.30 1.38
N ILE A 27 -16.45 -27.68 1.18
CA ILE A 27 -15.88 -27.42 -0.14
C ILE A 27 -14.40 -27.82 -0.18
N SER A 28 -13.85 -27.91 -1.40
CA SER A 28 -12.44 -28.24 -1.57
C SER A 28 -11.53 -27.08 -1.13
N VAL A 29 -10.38 -27.44 -0.57
CA VAL A 29 -9.32 -26.51 -0.16
C VAL A 29 -8.88 -25.61 -1.32
N ASN A 30 -8.78 -26.18 -2.53
CA ASN A 30 -8.46 -25.43 -3.74
C ASN A 30 -9.53 -24.37 -4.08
N LEU A 31 -10.81 -24.67 -3.85
CA LEU A 31 -11.88 -23.70 -4.11
C LEU A 31 -11.82 -22.54 -3.10
N VAL A 32 -11.57 -22.84 -1.82
CA VAL A 32 -11.37 -21.81 -0.79
C VAL A 32 -10.19 -20.91 -1.16
N ALA A 33 -9.04 -21.49 -1.50
CA ALA A 33 -7.86 -20.74 -1.91
C ALA A 33 -8.16 -19.84 -3.13
N LYS A 34 -8.85 -20.38 -4.14
CA LYS A 34 -9.27 -19.60 -5.31
C LYS A 34 -10.16 -18.41 -4.94
N LEU A 35 -11.13 -18.61 -4.04
CA LEU A 35 -12.04 -17.55 -3.61
C LEU A 35 -11.30 -16.45 -2.84
N ILE A 36 -10.35 -16.82 -1.97
CA ILE A 36 -9.51 -15.85 -1.25
C ILE A 36 -8.68 -15.03 -2.25
N VAL A 37 -7.97 -15.70 -3.16
CA VAL A 37 -7.14 -15.01 -4.16
C VAL A 37 -7.97 -14.06 -5.02
N VAL A 38 -9.13 -14.48 -5.50
CA VAL A 38 -10.04 -13.63 -6.29
C VAL A 38 -10.50 -12.43 -5.46
N ARG A 39 -10.89 -12.64 -4.20
CA ARG A 39 -11.32 -11.55 -3.32
C ARG A 39 -10.20 -10.53 -3.11
N GLU A 40 -9.00 -10.98 -2.78
CA GLU A 40 -7.89 -10.08 -2.48
C GLU A 40 -7.42 -9.31 -3.73
N ILE A 41 -7.36 -9.97 -4.90
CA ILE A 41 -7.03 -9.30 -6.17
C ILE A 41 -8.07 -8.24 -6.54
N MET A 42 -9.35 -8.46 -6.24
CA MET A 42 -10.39 -7.47 -6.51
C MET A 42 -10.42 -6.33 -5.48
N HIS A 43 -10.00 -6.60 -4.24
CA HIS A 43 -10.14 -5.67 -3.13
C HIS A 43 -8.92 -4.78 -2.91
N ILE A 44 -7.70 -5.34 -2.97
CA ILE A 44 -6.47 -4.61 -2.67
C ILE A 44 -6.24 -3.43 -3.62
N PRO A 45 -6.34 -3.59 -4.96
CA PRO A 45 -6.14 -2.46 -5.88
C PRO A 45 -7.16 -1.33 -5.65
N ALA A 46 -8.43 -1.67 -5.44
CA ALA A 46 -9.47 -0.69 -5.16
C ALA A 46 -9.23 0.08 -3.86
N MET A 47 -8.73 -0.60 -2.81
CA MET A 47 -8.33 0.09 -1.59
C MET A 47 -7.12 1.01 -1.78
N LEU A 48 -6.13 0.60 -2.57
CA LEU A 48 -4.96 1.43 -2.88
C LEU A 48 -5.34 2.68 -3.68
N GLU A 49 -6.21 2.54 -4.69
CA GLU A 49 -6.72 3.68 -5.46
C GLU A 49 -7.47 4.68 -4.59
N GLU A 50 -8.32 4.21 -3.67
CA GLU A 50 -9.04 5.08 -2.76
C GLU A 50 -8.09 5.78 -1.78
N HIS A 51 -7.07 5.07 -1.29
CA HIS A 51 -6.03 5.66 -0.43
C HIS A 51 -5.26 6.77 -1.17
N ASP A 52 -4.86 6.54 -2.42
CA ASP A 52 -4.18 7.53 -3.25
C ASP A 52 -5.06 8.77 -3.51
N LYS A 53 -6.35 8.54 -3.73
CA LYS A 53 -7.33 9.63 -3.88
C LYS A 53 -7.47 10.44 -2.58
N GLN A 54 -7.49 9.79 -1.43
CA GLN A 54 -7.52 10.47 -0.13
C GLN A 54 -6.26 11.29 0.12
N LEU A 55 -5.08 10.76 -0.20
CA LEU A 55 -3.82 11.51 -0.11
C LEU A 55 -3.81 12.73 -1.04
N ALA A 56 -4.29 12.58 -2.27
CA ALA A 56 -4.41 13.69 -3.21
C ALA A 56 -5.34 14.80 -2.67
N ASN A 57 -6.49 14.41 -2.10
CA ASN A 57 -7.42 15.36 -1.48
C ASN A 57 -6.81 16.07 -0.27
N MET A 58 -6.07 15.35 0.58
CA MET A 58 -5.36 15.94 1.72
C MET A 58 -4.31 16.95 1.26
N HIS A 59 -3.52 16.62 0.22
CA HIS A 59 -2.56 17.56 -0.35
C HIS A 59 -3.24 18.82 -0.89
N GLN A 60 -4.36 18.69 -1.59
CA GLN A 60 -5.12 19.84 -2.06
C GLN A 60 -5.62 20.71 -0.89
N PHE A 61 -6.21 20.08 0.12
CA PHE A 61 -6.69 20.78 1.31
C PHE A 61 -5.58 21.54 2.04
N LEU A 62 -4.41 20.93 2.22
CA LEU A 62 -3.25 21.58 2.84
C LEU A 62 -2.76 22.79 2.03
N ARG A 63 -2.76 22.68 0.70
CA ARG A 63 -2.41 23.80 -0.19
C ARG A 63 -3.42 24.95 -0.07
N GLU A 64 -4.71 24.65 -0.04
CA GLU A 64 -5.77 25.66 0.14
C GLU A 64 -5.68 26.34 1.51
N MET A 65 -5.37 25.58 2.56
CA MET A 65 -5.11 26.11 3.90
C MET A 65 -3.89 27.05 3.93
N ALA A 66 -2.78 26.64 3.31
CA ALA A 66 -1.59 27.48 3.22
C ALA A 66 -1.88 28.80 2.49
N PHE A 67 -2.61 28.74 1.37
CA PHE A 67 -2.99 29.93 0.60
C PHE A 67 -3.91 30.87 1.40
N ARG A 68 -4.95 30.34 2.06
CA ARG A 68 -5.84 31.17 2.91
C ARG A 68 -5.14 31.75 4.12
N ASN A 69 -4.20 31.00 4.71
CA ASN A 69 -3.37 31.54 5.78
C ASN A 69 -2.51 32.70 5.26
N GLU A 70 -1.85 32.54 4.12
CA GLU A 70 -1.05 33.59 3.50
C GLU A 70 -1.88 34.85 3.22
N GLU A 71 -3.09 34.70 2.68
CA GLU A 71 -4.04 35.80 2.45
C GLU A 71 -4.45 36.49 3.76
N PHE A 72 -4.84 35.73 4.78
CA PHE A 72 -5.21 36.25 6.11
C PHE A 72 -4.07 36.99 6.81
N LEU A 73 -2.84 36.57 6.56
CA LEU A 73 -1.63 37.17 7.14
C LEU A 73 -1.17 38.39 6.35
N GLY A 74 -1.51 38.49 5.07
CA GLY A 74 -1.30 39.69 4.26
C GLY A 74 -2.23 40.85 4.62
N GLU A 75 -3.41 40.57 5.18
CA GLU A 75 -4.40 41.60 5.56
C GLU A 75 -4.17 42.23 6.95
N ASP A 76 -3.49 41.54 7.89
CA ASP A 76 -3.27 42.02 9.27
C ASP A 76 -1.78 42.32 9.54
N GLY A 77 -1.41 43.60 9.38
CA GLY A 77 -0.03 44.10 9.45
C GLY A 77 0.78 43.79 10.74
N ASP A 78 2.07 43.53 10.51
CA ASP A 78 3.26 43.56 11.39
C ASP A 78 3.28 42.81 12.75
N ARG A 79 2.16 42.32 13.28
CA ARG A 79 2.12 41.64 14.61
C ARG A 79 1.84 40.13 14.58
N ARG A 80 1.53 39.55 13.42
CA ARG A 80 1.23 38.10 13.26
C ARG A 80 2.28 37.30 12.47
N THR A 81 3.32 37.95 11.97
CA THR A 81 4.31 37.39 11.04
C THR A 81 5.10 36.21 11.62
N GLU A 82 5.42 36.20 12.91
CA GLU A 82 6.13 35.07 13.54
C GLU A 82 5.23 33.83 13.72
N ALA A 83 3.97 34.00 14.15
CA ALA A 83 3.04 32.88 14.34
C ALA A 83 2.62 32.28 12.99
N ALA A 84 2.46 33.15 11.99
CA ALA A 84 2.28 32.82 10.59
C ALA A 84 3.41 31.95 10.01
N GLU A 85 4.65 32.44 10.13
CA GLU A 85 5.83 31.73 9.67
C GLU A 85 5.98 30.39 10.39
N ALA A 86 5.68 30.32 11.68
CA ALA A 86 5.70 29.07 12.43
C ALA A 86 4.68 28.04 11.92
N VAL A 87 3.46 28.48 11.58
CA VAL A 87 2.42 27.61 11.00
C VAL A 87 2.80 27.14 9.60
N MET A 88 3.31 28.04 8.76
CA MET A 88 3.79 27.70 7.41
C MET A 88 4.97 26.72 7.45
N ALA A 89 5.92 26.93 8.36
CA ALA A 89 7.06 26.02 8.55
C ALA A 89 6.60 24.63 8.98
N LYS A 90 5.59 24.53 9.87
CA LYS A 90 5.02 23.24 10.27
C LYS A 90 4.23 22.56 9.16
N LEU A 91 3.52 23.31 8.34
CA LEU A 91 2.84 22.79 7.15
C LEU A 91 3.84 22.23 6.13
N ASP A 92 4.95 22.91 5.87
CA ASP A 92 6.01 22.41 4.99
C ASP A 92 6.69 21.15 5.55
N GLU A 93 6.94 21.10 6.86
CA GLU A 93 7.48 19.92 7.53
C GLU A 93 6.54 18.70 7.41
N VAL A 94 5.23 18.90 7.61
CA VAL A 94 4.21 17.86 7.44
C VAL A 94 4.12 17.41 5.98
N MET A 95 4.18 18.33 5.02
CA MET A 95 4.19 17.98 3.59
C MET A 95 5.40 17.12 3.22
N ARG A 96 6.59 17.46 3.70
CA ARG A 96 7.81 16.66 3.47
C ARG A 96 7.74 15.30 4.13
N ALA A 97 7.15 15.20 5.33
CA ALA A 97 6.94 13.93 5.99
C ALA A 97 5.97 13.04 5.20
N VAL A 98 4.89 13.61 4.67
CA VAL A 98 3.94 12.89 3.80
C VAL A 98 4.61 12.45 2.50
N ASP A 99 5.42 13.29 1.86
CA ASP A 99 6.19 12.89 0.67
C ASP A 99 7.19 11.78 1.00
N SER A 100 7.87 11.84 2.14
CA SER A 100 8.78 10.76 2.58
C SER A 100 8.05 9.46 2.90
N ILE A 101 6.82 9.53 3.47
CA ILE A 101 5.97 8.37 3.68
C ILE A 101 5.50 7.82 2.35
N ARG A 102 5.10 8.66 1.39
CA ARG A 102 4.72 8.24 0.05
C ARG A 102 5.87 7.56 -0.67
N ASP A 103 7.08 8.10 -0.58
CA ASP A 103 8.27 7.52 -1.20
C ASP A 103 8.70 6.20 -0.53
N ALA A 104 8.48 6.06 0.79
CA ALA A 104 8.74 4.81 1.51
C ALA A 104 7.63 3.75 1.29
N ALA A 105 6.38 4.19 1.12
CA ALA A 105 5.23 3.33 0.84
C ALA A 105 5.19 2.89 -0.63
N PHE A 106 5.72 3.69 -1.56
CA PHE A 106 6.16 3.25 -2.88
C PHE A 106 7.41 2.39 -2.72
N VAL A 107 7.22 1.16 -2.24
CA VAL A 107 8.18 0.09 -2.41
C VAL A 107 8.30 -0.14 -3.91
N ARG A 108 9.20 0.61 -4.57
CA ARG A 108 9.64 0.23 -5.92
C ARG A 108 10.08 -1.22 -5.81
N PRO A 109 9.55 -2.14 -6.64
CA PRO A 109 10.08 -3.49 -6.71
C PRO A 109 11.58 -3.34 -6.90
N SER A 110 12.35 -3.80 -5.91
CA SER A 110 13.80 -3.80 -6.08
C SER A 110 14.05 -4.70 -7.27
N ALA A 111 14.67 -4.15 -8.33
CA ALA A 111 15.00 -4.93 -9.52
C ALA A 111 15.76 -6.22 -9.14
N TYR A 112 16.53 -6.17 -8.05
CA TYR A 112 17.18 -7.33 -7.46
C TYR A 112 16.21 -8.36 -6.88
N ILE A 113 15.17 -7.95 -6.13
CA ILE A 113 14.15 -8.87 -5.60
C ILE A 113 13.28 -9.42 -6.73
N GLU A 114 12.95 -8.59 -7.71
CA GLU A 114 12.19 -9.00 -8.89
C GLU A 114 12.96 -10.05 -9.71
N ASP A 115 14.27 -9.84 -9.94
CA ASP A 115 15.15 -10.82 -10.58
C ASP A 115 15.33 -12.09 -9.73
N LEU A 116 15.40 -11.96 -8.40
CA LEU A 116 15.53 -13.11 -7.49
C LEU A 116 14.27 -13.98 -7.50
N ILE A 117 13.09 -13.36 -7.49
CA ILE A 117 11.80 -14.05 -7.60
C ILE A 117 11.70 -14.72 -8.97
N LYS A 118 12.04 -14.01 -10.05
CA LYS A 118 12.00 -14.55 -11.42
C LYS A 118 12.93 -15.75 -11.60
N GLN A 119 14.16 -15.67 -11.09
CA GLN A 119 15.10 -16.79 -11.11
C GLN A 119 14.69 -17.97 -10.21
N HIS A 120 13.88 -17.71 -9.18
CA HIS A 120 13.30 -18.77 -8.35
C HIS A 120 12.12 -19.43 -9.08
N ASP A 121 11.26 -18.64 -9.72
CA ASP A 121 10.09 -19.08 -10.49
C ASP A 121 10.43 -19.84 -11.78
N GLU A 122 11.57 -19.54 -12.40
CA GLU A 122 12.04 -20.24 -13.60
C GLU A 122 12.70 -21.62 -13.31
N ARG A 123 12.90 -22.01 -12.04
CA ARG A 123 13.53 -23.29 -11.70
C ARG A 123 12.53 -24.46 -11.75
N PRO A 124 12.91 -25.61 -12.34
CA PRO A 124 12.04 -26.80 -12.40
C PRO A 124 11.80 -27.46 -11.03
N VAL A 125 12.65 -27.18 -10.03
CA VAL A 125 12.45 -27.55 -8.62
C VAL A 125 12.82 -26.33 -7.76
N GLN A 126 11.86 -25.81 -7.02
CA GLN A 126 12.03 -24.67 -6.13
C GLN A 126 12.44 -25.13 -4.72
N GLU A 127 13.71 -24.94 -4.42
CA GLU A 127 14.25 -25.08 -3.05
C GLU A 127 14.04 -23.77 -2.27
N SER A 128 13.93 -23.90 -0.94
CA SER A 128 13.87 -22.74 -0.05
C SER A 128 15.11 -21.89 -0.26
N LEU A 129 14.94 -20.57 -0.45
CA LEU A 129 16.07 -19.65 -0.29
C LEU A 129 16.54 -19.82 1.16
N GLY A 130 17.68 -20.48 1.33
CA GLY A 130 18.28 -20.69 2.64
C GLY A 130 18.65 -19.32 3.20
N VAL A 131 17.88 -18.89 4.20
CA VAL A 131 18.30 -17.89 5.18
C VAL A 131 18.82 -18.64 6.38
#